data_AF-A0A960QYN4-F1
#
_entry.id   AF-A0A960QYN4-F1
#
_cell.length_a   1.000
_cell.length_b   1.000
_cell.length_c   1.000
_cell.angle_alpha   90.00
_cell.angle_beta   90.00
_cell.angle_gamma   90.00
#
_symmetry.space_group_name_H-M   'P 1'
#
loop_
_entity.id
_entity.type
_entity.pdbx_description
1 polymer ?
#
loop_
_entity_poly.entity_id
_entity_poly.type
_entity_poly.pdbx_seq_one_letter_code
_entity_poly.pdbx_strand_id
1 'polypeptide(L)'
;DELVSWIVERFKLANVHADPEAIRSLKKTVQETPNYVQMICFHLIAAGVKNVTQASVEETLKNVVLKNTYAYQTLLKTLTPLQQRVLRLAAIKQTQIFSKHYLSEFEIPNAPALSSSIKALKSKGILDEEGTEKGHVIFDDPLFAIWLRITFDEDAHV
;
A
#
# COMPACT_ATOMS: atom_id res chain seq x y z
N ASP A 1 21.07 -2.80 -0.22
CA ASP A 1 20.00 -1.88 -0.66
C ASP A 1 20.49 -0.47 -0.40
N GLU A 2 20.79 0.26 -1.46
CA GLU A 2 21.47 1.57 -1.40
C GLU A 2 20.59 2.65 -0.73
N LEU A 3 19.27 2.61 -0.95
CA LEU A 3 18.32 3.53 -0.35
C LEU A 3 18.26 3.36 1.18
N VAL A 4 18.23 2.10 1.65
CA VAL A 4 18.17 1.80 3.09
C VAL A 4 19.42 2.33 3.79
N SER A 5 20.60 2.07 3.24
CA SER A 5 21.86 2.59 3.79
C SER A 5 21.86 4.11 3.86
N TRP A 6 21.44 4.79 2.79
CA TRP A 6 21.36 6.25 2.74
C TRP A 6 20.39 6.82 3.79
N ILE A 7 19.22 6.20 3.98
CA ILE A 7 18.24 6.62 5.00
C ILE A 7 18.83 6.48 6.41
N VAL A 8 19.46 5.35 6.71
CA VAL A 8 20.07 5.09 8.03
C VAL A 8 21.17 6.11 8.33
N GLU A 9 21.98 6.48 7.34
CA GLU A 9 22.98 7.54 7.47
C GLU A 9 22.33 8.91 7.71
N ARG A 10 21.25 9.24 7.00
CA ARG A 10 20.50 10.48 7.21
C ARG A 10 19.88 10.58 8.62
N PHE A 11 19.35 9.48 9.15
CA PHE A 11 18.84 9.44 10.52
C PHE A 11 19.95 9.69 11.55
N LYS A 12 21.15 9.13 11.35
CA LYS A 12 22.30 9.40 12.24
C LYS A 12 22.64 10.89 12.30
N LEU A 13 22.59 11.61 11.18
CA LEU A 13 22.81 13.06 11.16
C LEU A 13 21.76 13.84 11.96
N ALA A 14 20.54 13.31 12.08
CA ALA A 14 19.46 13.86 12.89
C ALA A 14 19.47 13.37 14.36
N ASN A 15 20.53 12.65 14.78
CA ASN A 15 20.61 11.96 16.08
C ASN A 15 19.41 11.03 16.34
N VAL A 16 19.04 10.27 15.31
CA VAL A 16 18.01 9.23 15.33
C VAL A 16 18.67 7.89 15.02
N HIS A 17 18.40 6.88 15.83
CA HIS A 17 18.80 5.50 15.56
C HIS A 17 17.70 4.82 14.75
N ALA A 18 18.06 4.10 13.69
CA ALA A 18 17.10 3.41 12.84
C ALA A 18 17.52 1.96 12.63
N ASP A 19 16.57 1.05 12.87
CA ASP A 19 16.70 -0.36 12.49
C ASP A 19 16.59 -0.49 10.96
N PRO A 20 17.65 -0.98 10.28
CA PRO A 20 17.61 -1.17 8.83
C PRO A 20 16.48 -2.10 8.36
N GLU A 21 16.08 -3.09 9.17
CA GLU A 21 14.97 -3.98 8.82
C GLU A 21 13.63 -3.26 8.85
N ALA A 22 13.43 -2.31 9.77
CA ALA A 22 12.25 -1.46 9.78
C ALA A 22 12.14 -0.62 8.50
N ILE A 23 13.27 -0.09 7.99
CA ILE A 23 13.31 0.68 6.75
C ILE A 23 13.10 -0.22 5.53
N ARG A 24 13.65 -1.45 5.52
CA ARG A 24 13.36 -2.45 4.47
C ARG A 24 11.89 -2.83 4.44
N SER A 25 11.29 -3.04 5.60
CA SER A 25 9.86 -3.33 5.74
C SER A 25 9.02 -2.17 5.21
N LEU A 26 9.32 -0.93 5.62
CA LEU A 26 8.69 0.28 5.10
C LEU A 26 8.73 0.34 3.58
N LYS A 27 9.92 0.14 3.00
CA LYS A 27 10.15 0.18 1.55
C LYS A 27 9.24 -0.79 0.80
N LYS A 28 9.12 -2.04 1.29
CA LYS A 28 8.22 -3.04 0.72
C LYS A 28 6.74 -2.64 0.89
N THR A 29 6.36 -2.17 2.08
CA THR A 29 4.97 -1.79 2.38
C THR A 29 4.47 -0.67 1.48
N VAL A 30 5.34 0.28 1.11
CA VAL A 30 5.02 1.37 0.16
C VAL A 30 5.41 1.03 -1.28
N GLN A 31 5.43 -0.25 -1.65
CA GLN A 31 5.66 -0.74 -3.01
C GLN A 31 6.96 -0.19 -3.63
N GLU A 32 8.06 -0.22 -2.87
CA GLU A 32 9.39 0.21 -3.30
C GLU A 32 9.46 1.67 -3.79
N THR A 33 8.46 2.50 -3.49
CA THR A 33 8.35 3.86 -4.03
C THR A 33 9.14 4.86 -3.17
N PRO A 34 10.29 5.39 -3.64
CA PRO A 34 11.22 6.14 -2.78
C PRO A 34 10.61 7.39 -2.14
N ASN A 35 9.72 8.08 -2.84
CA ASN A 35 9.06 9.28 -2.33
C ASN A 35 8.21 9.00 -1.08
N TYR A 36 7.47 7.88 -1.05
CA TYR A 36 6.69 7.49 0.11
C TYR A 36 7.59 7.05 1.27
N VAL A 37 8.70 6.36 0.99
CA VAL A 37 9.69 6.01 2.03
C VAL A 37 10.24 7.27 2.69
N GLN A 38 10.68 8.25 1.89
CA GLN A 38 11.19 9.53 2.39
C GLN A 38 10.14 10.32 3.16
N MET A 39 8.91 10.36 2.67
CA MET A 39 7.79 11.03 3.34
C MET A 39 7.52 10.43 4.73
N ILE A 40 7.50 9.10 4.85
CA ILE A 40 7.31 8.44 6.15
C ILE A 40 8.52 8.66 7.07
N CYS A 41 9.74 8.64 6.54
CA CYS A 41 10.94 9.00 7.31
C CYS A 41 10.88 10.44 7.85
N PHE A 42 10.38 11.39 7.05
CA PHE A 42 10.15 12.76 7.50
C PHE A 42 9.13 12.81 8.63
N HIS A 43 8.01 12.08 8.52
CA HIS A 43 7.00 12.03 9.58
C HIS A 43 7.53 11.42 10.88
N LEU A 44 8.40 10.42 10.82
CA LEU A 44 9.08 9.86 12.01
C LEU A 44 9.91 10.94 12.73
N ILE A 45 10.69 11.71 11.98
CA ILE A 45 11.49 12.81 12.55
C ILE A 45 10.59 13.89 13.13
N ALA A 46 9.55 14.29 12.40
CA ALA A 46 8.60 15.32 12.83
C ALA A 46 7.83 14.92 14.09
N ALA A 47 7.56 13.63 14.27
CA ALA A 47 6.97 13.07 15.48
C ALA A 47 7.97 12.94 16.65
N GLY A 48 9.24 13.30 16.45
CA GLY A 48 10.27 13.26 17.48
C GLY A 48 10.80 11.86 17.79
N VAL A 49 10.56 10.87 16.92
CA VAL A 49 11.02 9.49 17.11
C VAL A 49 12.55 9.46 17.14
N LYS A 50 13.12 8.93 18.23
CA LYS A 50 14.57 8.78 18.41
C LYS A 50 15.10 7.40 18.05
N ASN A 51 14.24 6.38 18.13
CA ASN A 51 14.55 5.00 17.78
C ASN A 51 13.49 4.50 16.79
N VAL A 52 13.84 4.48 15.51
CA VAL A 52 12.96 3.96 14.45
C VAL A 52 12.99 2.44 14.50
N THR A 53 11.88 1.88 14.95
CA THR A 53 11.58 0.44 14.98
C THR A 53 10.43 0.14 14.03
N GLN A 54 10.17 -1.15 13.76
CA GLN A 54 9.02 -1.57 12.98
C GLN A 54 7.70 -1.01 13.52
N ALA A 55 7.49 -1.05 14.84
CA ALA A 55 6.28 -0.51 15.47
C ALA A 55 6.11 1.00 15.23
N SER A 56 7.18 1.79 15.35
CA SER A 56 7.12 3.24 15.09
C SER A 56 6.82 3.56 13.62
N VAL A 57 7.32 2.73 12.69
CA VAL A 57 7.04 2.83 11.26
C VAL A 57 5.57 2.53 10.99
N GLU A 58 5.05 1.42 11.53
CA GLU A 58 3.65 1.01 11.37
C GLU A 58 2.69 2.05 11.94
N GLU A 59 2.97 2.59 13.13
CA GLU A 59 2.18 3.66 13.74
C GLU A 59 2.20 4.93 12.88
N THR A 60 3.38 5.33 12.38
CA THR A 60 3.51 6.51 11.52
C THR A 60 2.75 6.33 10.20
N LEU A 61 2.88 5.16 9.57
CA LEU A 61 2.12 4.80 8.36
C LEU A 61 0.63 4.90 8.61
N LYS A 62 0.13 4.27 9.69
CA LYS A 62 -1.29 4.32 10.07
C LYS A 62 -1.77 5.76 10.24
N ASN A 63 -1.00 6.59 10.94
CA ASN A 63 -1.34 8.00 11.15
C ASN A 63 -1.40 8.80 9.83
N VAL A 64 -0.46 8.58 8.91
CA VAL A 64 -0.45 9.25 7.60
C VAL A 64 -1.61 8.77 6.72
N VAL A 65 -1.91 7.47 6.73
CA VAL A 65 -3.04 6.87 6.01
C VAL A 65 -4.38 7.41 6.52
N LEU A 66 -4.57 7.46 7.84
CA LEU A 66 -5.83 7.93 8.44
C LEU A 66 -6.12 9.40 8.11
N LYS A 67 -5.10 10.24 7.96
CA LYS A 67 -5.28 11.63 7.51
C LYS A 67 -5.87 11.74 6.10
N ASN A 68 -5.69 10.72 5.26
CA ASN A 68 -6.20 10.68 3.90
C ASN A 68 -7.54 9.92 3.78
N THR A 69 -8.10 9.42 4.88
CA THR A 69 -9.33 8.59 4.88
C THR A 69 -10.49 9.25 4.15
N TYR A 70 -10.75 10.54 4.34
CA TYR A 70 -11.85 11.21 3.65
C TYR A 70 -11.70 11.19 2.12
N ALA A 71 -10.48 11.45 1.62
CA ALA A 71 -10.18 11.40 0.20
C ALA A 71 -10.33 9.98 -0.36
N TYR A 72 -9.81 8.98 0.35
CA TYR A 72 -9.90 7.57 -0.04
C TYR A 72 -11.33 7.03 -0.03
N GLN A 73 -12.13 7.37 0.99
CA GLN A 73 -13.54 7.01 1.03
C GLN A 73 -14.32 7.65 -0.12
N THR A 74 -14.02 8.92 -0.42
CA THR A 74 -14.65 9.63 -1.54
C THR A 74 -14.30 8.96 -2.86
N LEU A 75 -13.02 8.66 -3.09
CA LEU A 75 -12.57 7.92 -4.28
C LEU A 75 -13.28 6.57 -4.39
N LEU A 76 -13.26 5.76 -3.34
CA LEU A 76 -13.86 4.41 -3.32
C LEU A 76 -15.35 4.45 -3.68
N LYS A 77 -16.10 5.44 -3.17
CA LYS A 77 -17.54 5.63 -3.46
C LYS A 77 -17.84 5.95 -4.94
N THR A 78 -16.86 6.43 -5.71
CA THR A 78 -17.04 6.66 -7.16
C THR A 78 -16.90 5.39 -8.00
N LEU A 79 -16.46 4.27 -7.40
CA LEU A 79 -16.15 3.02 -8.08
C LEU A 79 -17.31 2.05 -7.99
N THR A 80 -17.45 1.22 -9.04
CA THR A 80 -18.49 0.17 -9.06
C THR A 80 -18.20 -0.90 -7.99
N PRO A 81 -19.21 -1.65 -7.51
CA PRO A 81 -18.98 -2.72 -6.54
C PRO A 81 -17.93 -3.74 -7.00
N LEU A 82 -17.91 -4.06 -8.31
CA LEU A 82 -16.88 -4.95 -8.88
C LEU A 82 -15.48 -4.33 -8.79
N GLN A 83 -15.32 -3.05 -9.09
CA GLN A 83 -14.03 -2.36 -8.96
C GLN A 83 -13.55 -2.31 -7.51
N GLN A 84 -14.45 -2.10 -6.54
CA GLN A 84 -14.11 -2.12 -5.11
C GLN A 84 -13.62 -3.52 -4.67
N ARG A 85 -14.29 -4.59 -5.11
CA ARG A 85 -13.84 -5.98 -4.88
C ARG A 85 -12.46 -6.25 -5.49
N VAL A 86 -12.20 -5.75 -6.69
CA VAL A 86 -10.90 -5.88 -7.36
C VAL A 86 -9.81 -5.09 -6.62
N LEU A 87 -10.10 -3.90 -6.11
CA LEU A 87 -9.16 -3.15 -5.27
C LEU A 87 -8.86 -3.87 -3.96
N ARG A 88 -9.87 -4.46 -3.32
CA ARG A 88 -9.68 -5.29 -2.12
C ARG A 88 -8.76 -6.47 -2.42
N LEU A 89 -9.00 -7.17 -3.54
CA LEU A 89 -8.12 -8.25 -3.99
C LEU A 89 -6.70 -7.75 -4.22
N ALA A 90 -6.50 -6.67 -4.98
CA ALA A 90 -5.17 -6.14 -5.28
C ALA A 90 -4.42 -5.66 -4.02
N ALA A 91 -5.15 -5.09 -3.05
CA ALA A 91 -4.55 -4.66 -1.78
C ALA A 91 -4.04 -5.86 -0.97
N ILE A 92 -4.79 -6.96 -0.90
CA ILE A 92 -4.41 -8.14 -0.11
C ILE A 92 -3.45 -9.06 -0.88
N LYS A 93 -3.65 -9.20 -2.20
CA LYS A 93 -2.91 -10.07 -3.11
C LYS A 93 -2.37 -9.22 -4.26
N GLN A 94 -1.08 -8.93 -4.24
CA GLN A 94 -0.44 -8.17 -5.32
C GLN A 94 -0.11 -9.06 -6.53
N THR A 95 0.02 -10.38 -6.33
CA THR A 95 0.39 -11.36 -7.37
C THR A 95 -0.63 -12.48 -7.50
N GLN A 96 -0.64 -13.15 -8.66
CA GLN A 96 -1.48 -14.31 -8.95
C GLN A 96 -2.99 -14.06 -8.77
N ILE A 97 -3.43 -12.81 -8.95
CA ILE A 97 -4.82 -12.37 -8.71
C ILE A 97 -5.86 -13.06 -9.62
N PHE A 98 -5.42 -13.68 -10.72
CA PHE A 98 -6.29 -14.44 -11.64
C PHE A 98 -6.56 -15.88 -11.18
N SER A 99 -6.07 -16.30 -10.02
CA SER A 99 -6.34 -17.65 -9.50
C SER A 99 -7.84 -17.85 -9.27
N LYS A 100 -8.36 -19.04 -9.61
CA LYS A 100 -9.79 -19.36 -9.38
C LYS A 100 -10.20 -19.22 -7.91
N HIS A 101 -9.27 -19.54 -7.00
CA HIS A 101 -9.47 -19.39 -5.57
C HIS A 101 -9.77 -17.92 -5.20
N TYR A 102 -8.94 -16.98 -5.65
CA TYR A 102 -9.11 -15.55 -5.36
C TYR A 102 -10.32 -14.94 -6.07
N LEU A 103 -10.64 -15.37 -7.29
CA LEU A 103 -11.87 -14.93 -7.96
C LEU A 103 -13.11 -15.30 -7.13
N SER A 104 -13.14 -16.50 -6.56
CA SER A 104 -14.24 -16.95 -5.71
C SER A 104 -14.25 -16.24 -4.36
N GLU A 105 -13.10 -16.13 -3.69
CA GLU A 105 -12.97 -15.50 -2.37
C GLU A 105 -13.41 -14.04 -2.37
N PHE A 106 -13.09 -13.30 -3.44
CA PHE A 106 -13.42 -11.88 -3.57
C PHE A 106 -14.71 -11.62 -4.37
N GLU A 107 -15.50 -12.65 -4.65
CA GLU A 107 -16.77 -12.57 -5.38
C GLU A 107 -16.65 -11.87 -6.75
N ILE A 108 -15.56 -12.17 -7.46
CA ILE A 108 -15.29 -11.66 -8.81
C ILE A 108 -15.78 -12.71 -9.80
N PRO A 109 -16.75 -12.38 -10.69
CA PRO A 109 -17.48 -13.39 -11.47
C PRO A 109 -16.59 -14.29 -12.35
N ASN A 110 -15.54 -13.74 -12.95
CA ASN A 110 -14.62 -14.46 -13.84
C ASN A 110 -13.38 -13.61 -14.18
N ALA A 111 -12.38 -14.25 -14.80
CA ALA A 111 -11.14 -13.59 -15.21
C ALA A 111 -11.34 -12.41 -16.19
N PRO A 112 -12.23 -12.48 -17.21
CA PRO A 112 -12.53 -11.32 -18.07
C PRO A 112 -13.08 -10.10 -17.31
N ALA A 113 -13.95 -10.32 -16.31
CA ALA A 113 -14.48 -9.25 -15.46
C ALA A 113 -13.38 -8.61 -14.61
N LEU A 114 -12.46 -9.42 -14.08
CA LEU A 114 -11.25 -8.94 -13.40
C LEU A 114 -10.39 -8.08 -14.34
N SER A 115 -10.01 -8.60 -15.51
CA SER A 115 -9.19 -7.87 -16.49
C SER A 115 -9.81 -6.54 -16.92
N SER A 116 -11.12 -6.52 -17.17
CA SER A 116 -11.83 -5.30 -17.56
C SER A 116 -11.83 -4.26 -16.43
N SER A 117 -11.98 -4.70 -15.19
CA SER A 117 -11.94 -3.84 -14.02
C SER A 117 -10.54 -3.29 -13.75
N ILE A 118 -9.49 -4.11 -13.86
CA ILE A 118 -8.09 -3.66 -13.77
C ILE A 118 -7.81 -2.60 -14.82
N LYS A 119 -8.19 -2.85 -16.10
CA LYS A 119 -8.01 -1.87 -17.17
C LYS A 119 -8.72 -0.55 -16.88
N ALA A 120 -9.94 -0.60 -16.34
CA ALA A 120 -10.68 0.60 -15.95
C ALA A 120 -10.01 1.35 -14.78
N LEU A 121 -9.55 0.63 -13.75
CA LEU A 121 -8.84 1.21 -12.61
C LEU A 121 -7.49 1.81 -13.02
N LYS A 122 -6.80 1.18 -13.97
CA LYS A 122 -5.58 1.71 -14.59
C LYS A 122 -5.84 2.98 -15.40
N SER A 123 -6.91 3.03 -16.19
CA SER A 123 -7.31 4.25 -16.90
C SER A 123 -7.66 5.42 -15.98
N LYS A 124 -8.01 5.12 -14.72
CA LYS A 124 -8.28 6.12 -13.67
C LYS A 124 -7.03 6.50 -12.87
N GLY A 125 -5.86 5.91 -13.16
CA GLY A 125 -4.63 6.15 -12.41
C GLY A 125 -4.66 5.62 -10.98
N ILE A 126 -5.44 4.56 -10.70
CA ILE A 126 -5.54 3.97 -9.35
C ILE A 126 -4.60 2.77 -9.21
N LEU A 127 -4.55 1.95 -10.25
CA LEU A 127 -3.70 0.76 -10.32
C LEU A 127 -2.76 0.85 -11.51
N ASP A 128 -1.64 0.16 -11.42
CA ASP A 128 -0.80 -0.17 -12.57
C ASP A 128 -0.44 -1.67 -12.56
N GLU A 129 0.08 -2.16 -13.68
CA GLU A 129 0.61 -3.50 -13.80
C GLU A 129 2.14 -3.41 -13.82
N GLU A 130 2.80 -4.13 -12.92
CA GLU A 130 4.26 -4.08 -12.78
C GLU A 130 4.93 -5.33 -13.35
N GLY A 131 5.90 -5.12 -14.24
CA GLY A 131 6.66 -6.20 -14.87
C GLY A 131 5.98 -6.81 -16.10
N THR A 132 6.48 -7.96 -16.54
CA THR A 132 5.99 -8.69 -17.72
C THR A 132 5.00 -9.80 -17.35
N GLU A 133 4.84 -10.11 -16.06
CA GLU A 133 3.98 -11.17 -15.57
C GLU A 133 2.54 -10.68 -15.41
N LYS A 134 1.59 -11.38 -16.05
CA LYS A 134 0.18 -11.08 -15.91
C LYS A 134 -0.28 -11.27 -14.46
N GLY A 135 -0.95 -10.26 -13.92
CA GLY A 135 -1.56 -10.32 -12.60
C GLY A 135 -0.64 -9.91 -11.45
N HIS A 136 0.47 -9.22 -11.75
CA HIS A 136 1.17 -8.40 -10.77
C HIS A 136 0.66 -6.96 -10.86
N VAL A 137 -0.01 -6.50 -9.81
CA VAL A 137 -0.71 -5.22 -9.79
C VAL A 137 -0.25 -4.40 -8.59
N ILE A 138 0.05 -3.13 -8.86
CA ILE A 138 0.48 -2.14 -7.87
C ILE A 138 -0.50 -0.97 -7.84
N PHE A 139 -0.53 -0.25 -6.72
CA PHE A 139 -1.29 1.00 -6.61
C PHE A 139 -0.44 2.20 -6.99
N ASP A 140 -1.02 3.18 -7.67
CA ASP A 140 -0.35 4.46 -7.94
C ASP A 140 -0.08 5.23 -6.63
N ASP A 141 -1.03 5.15 -5.69
CA ASP A 141 -0.86 5.56 -4.28
C ASP A 141 -0.79 4.32 -3.36
N PRO A 142 0.40 3.91 -2.90
CA PRO A 142 0.55 2.81 -1.95
C PRO A 142 -0.16 3.02 -0.61
N LEU A 143 -0.39 4.26 -0.17
CA LEU A 143 -1.13 4.53 1.06
C LEU A 143 -2.62 4.16 0.91
N PHE A 144 -3.17 4.28 -0.30
CA PHE A 144 -4.53 3.83 -0.57
C PHE A 144 -4.65 2.31 -0.43
N ALA A 145 -3.65 1.54 -0.89
CA ALA A 145 -3.59 0.09 -0.68
C ALA A 145 -3.58 -0.26 0.83
N ILE A 146 -2.76 0.45 1.61
CA ILE A 146 -2.68 0.25 3.06
C ILE A 146 -4.00 0.60 3.73
N TRP A 147 -4.65 1.70 3.32
CA TRP A 147 -5.96 2.10 3.83
C TRP A 147 -7.04 1.04 3.59
N LEU A 148 -7.06 0.44 2.39
CA LEU A 148 -7.99 -0.64 2.06
C LEU A 148 -7.75 -1.85 2.96
N ARG A 149 -6.49 -2.25 3.21
CA ARG A 149 -6.18 -3.35 4.14
C ARG A 149 -6.73 -3.08 5.55
N ILE A 150 -6.45 -1.90 6.10
CA ILE A 150 -6.93 -1.51 7.44
C ILE A 150 -8.46 -1.54 7.49
N THR A 151 -9.12 -0.92 6.50
CA THR A 151 -10.58 -0.79 6.47
C THR A 151 -11.27 -2.15 6.36
N PHE A 152 -10.74 -3.05 5.52
CA PHE A 152 -11.36 -4.36 5.30
C PHE A 152 -10.93 -5.44 6.30
N ASP A 153 -9.83 -5.25 7.03
CA ASP A 153 -9.47 -6.10 8.17
C ASP A 153 -10.37 -5.79 9.38
N GLU A 154 -10.79 -4.54 9.57
CA GLU A 154 -11.75 -4.17 10.62
C GLU A 154 -13.15 -4.79 10.38
N ASP A 155 -13.57 -4.90 9.12
CA ASP A 155 -14.85 -5.54 8.74
C ASP A 155 -14.82 -7.09 8.87
N ALA A 156 -13.64 -7.73 8.99
CA ALA A 156 -13.53 -9.19 9.14
C ALA A 156 -13.77 -9.67 10.59
N HIS A 157 -13.93 -8.75 11.53
CA HIS A 157 -14.16 -9.01 12.95
C HIS A 157 -15.52 -8.51 13.46
N VAL A 158 -16.46 -8.20 12.56
CA VAL A 158 -17.85 -7.80 12.88
C VAL A 158 -18.85 -8.85 12.42
#